data_AF-A0A3C1Z212-F1
#
_entry.id   AF-A0A3C1Z212-F1
#
_cell.length_a   1.000
_cell.length_b   1.000
_cell.length_c   1.000
_cell.angle_alpha   90.00
_cell.angle_beta   90.00
_cell.angle_gamma   90.00
#
_symmetry.space_group_name_H-M   'P 1'
#
loop_
_entity.id
_entity.type
_entity.pdbx_description
1 polymer ?
#
loop_
_entity_poly.entity_id
_entity_poly.type
_entity_poly.pdbx_seq_one_letter_code
_entity_poly.pdbx_strand_id
1 'polypeptide(L)'
;MLGAAMLASTWKHTRETELLEVARNAMLYSCSRQRDDGSWWYGEDPKYYWIDNFHTGYNLDSLKRYLDSTGEDSFRPHFQEGLRYFREVFIEPDGKPRYYHDKTYPVDIQCAAQAIETLAFCSDEDPFCLELSTKVAQWTIDNLQDRKGYFYYRQYPLIKAKTPYIHWGQATMFKALATLLSKLES
;
A
#
# COMPACT_ATOMS: atom_id res chain seq x y z
N MET A 1 -3.20 -0.18 -12.50
CA MET A 1 -3.80 -1.28 -11.71
C MET A 1 -5.11 -0.90 -11.03
N LEU A 2 -5.23 0.28 -10.40
CA LEU A 2 -6.48 0.71 -9.72
C LEU A 2 -7.74 0.60 -10.59
N GLY A 3 -7.69 1.09 -11.84
CA GLY A 3 -8.81 0.95 -12.78
C GLY A 3 -9.18 -0.51 -13.08
N ALA A 4 -8.18 -1.39 -13.19
CA ALA A 4 -8.41 -2.82 -13.40
C ALA A 4 -9.09 -3.49 -12.20
N ALA A 5 -8.70 -3.12 -10.98
CA ALA A 5 -9.34 -3.60 -9.75
C ALA A 5 -10.81 -3.16 -9.70
N MET A 6 -11.10 -1.90 -10.02
CA MET A 6 -12.47 -1.38 -10.11
C MET A 6 -13.29 -2.16 -11.14
N LEU A 7 -12.79 -2.34 -12.36
CA LEU A 7 -13.48 -3.08 -13.43
C LEU A 7 -13.75 -4.53 -13.03
N ALA A 8 -12.78 -5.21 -12.41
CA ALA A 8 -12.96 -6.58 -11.91
C ALA A 8 -14.01 -6.67 -10.79
N SER A 9 -14.02 -5.72 -9.86
CA SER A 9 -15.04 -5.65 -8.82
C SER A 9 -16.43 -5.37 -9.41
N THR A 10 -16.55 -4.48 -10.40
CA THR A 10 -17.83 -4.25 -11.10
C THR A 10 -18.30 -5.52 -11.81
N TRP A 11 -17.40 -6.20 -12.54
CA TRP A 11 -17.70 -7.48 -13.19
C TRP A 11 -18.23 -8.53 -12.21
N LYS A 12 -17.70 -8.60 -10.98
CA LYS A 12 -18.18 -9.54 -9.95
C LYS A 12 -19.69 -9.39 -9.69
N HIS A 13 -20.23 -8.18 -9.85
CA HIS A 13 -21.64 -7.84 -9.61
C HIS A 13 -22.49 -7.85 -10.90
N THR A 14 -21.96 -7.39 -12.03
CA THR A 14 -22.73 -7.25 -13.28
C THR A 14 -22.57 -8.43 -14.24
N ARG A 15 -21.45 -9.15 -14.15
CA ARG A 15 -21.02 -10.22 -15.07
C ARG A 15 -20.79 -9.80 -16.53
N GLU A 16 -20.61 -8.49 -16.78
CA GLU A 16 -20.26 -7.95 -18.11
C GLU A 16 -18.82 -8.32 -18.50
N THR A 17 -18.66 -9.25 -19.45
CA THR A 17 -17.37 -9.86 -19.80
C THR A 17 -16.33 -8.87 -20.31
N GLU A 18 -16.74 -7.82 -21.01
CA GLU A 18 -15.85 -6.77 -21.51
C GLU A 18 -15.06 -6.10 -20.37
N LEU A 19 -15.71 -5.86 -19.22
CA LEU A 19 -15.05 -5.27 -18.04
C LEU A 19 -13.94 -6.17 -17.52
N LEU A 20 -14.18 -7.48 -17.47
CA LEU A 20 -13.19 -8.46 -17.03
C LEU A 20 -12.01 -8.54 -18.01
N GLU A 21 -12.28 -8.55 -19.31
CA GLU A 21 -11.24 -8.60 -20.34
C GLU A 21 -10.30 -7.39 -20.26
N VAL A 22 -10.86 -6.18 -20.12
CA VAL A 22 -10.09 -4.94 -19.96
C VAL A 22 -9.30 -4.96 -18.64
N ALA A 23 -9.93 -5.38 -17.54
CA ALA A 23 -9.24 -5.51 -16.25
C ALA A 23 -8.05 -6.47 -16.34
N ARG A 24 -8.25 -7.64 -16.95
CA ARG A 24 -7.22 -8.66 -17.11
C ARG A 24 -6.06 -8.16 -17.96
N ASN A 25 -6.33 -7.52 -19.09
CA ASN A 25 -5.29 -6.95 -19.96
C ASN A 25 -4.44 -5.90 -19.23
N ALA A 26 -5.08 -5.04 -18.44
CA ALA A 26 -4.38 -4.05 -17.61
C ALA A 26 -3.53 -4.71 -16.51
N MET A 27 -4.00 -5.80 -15.89
CA MET A 27 -3.20 -6.56 -14.92
C MET A 27 -2.03 -7.27 -15.58
N LEU A 28 -2.24 -7.91 -16.74
CA LEU A 28 -1.19 -8.57 -17.51
C LEU A 28 -0.05 -7.60 -17.83
N TYR A 29 -0.38 -6.44 -18.40
CA TYR A 29 0.62 -5.41 -18.70
C TYR A 29 1.35 -4.97 -17.42
N SER A 30 0.63 -4.63 -16.35
CA SER A 30 1.24 -4.13 -15.11
C SER A 30 2.15 -5.17 -14.44
N CYS A 31 1.73 -6.44 -14.39
CA CYS A 31 2.52 -7.53 -13.82
C CYS A 31 3.74 -7.87 -14.69
N SER A 32 3.65 -7.74 -16.01
CA SER A 32 4.80 -7.90 -16.92
C SER A 32 5.89 -6.83 -16.76
N ARG A 33 5.59 -5.73 -16.04
CA ARG A 33 6.54 -4.66 -15.70
C ARG A 33 7.07 -4.76 -14.27
N GLN A 34 6.64 -5.76 -13.51
CA GLN A 34 7.25 -6.05 -12.22
C GLN A 34 8.70 -6.48 -12.44
N ARG A 35 9.60 -5.98 -11.61
CA ARG A 35 11.01 -6.31 -11.62
C ARG A 35 11.25 -7.63 -10.89
N ASP A 36 12.39 -8.25 -11.12
CA ASP A 36 12.76 -9.55 -10.53
C ASP A 36 12.79 -9.54 -8.99
N ASP A 37 12.96 -8.38 -8.37
CA ASP A 37 12.94 -8.21 -6.91
C ASP A 37 11.52 -8.04 -6.33
N GLY A 38 10.49 -7.94 -7.18
CA GLY A 38 9.10 -7.70 -6.81
C GLY A 38 8.64 -6.25 -6.92
N SER A 39 9.54 -5.32 -7.26
CA SER A 39 9.22 -3.89 -7.31
C SER A 39 8.61 -3.44 -8.64
N TRP A 40 8.02 -2.24 -8.62
CA TRP A 40 7.58 -1.53 -9.81
C TRP A 40 8.19 -0.13 -9.86
N TRP A 41 8.66 0.29 -11.03
CA TRP A 41 8.87 1.70 -11.28
C TRP A 41 7.54 2.44 -11.21
N TYR A 42 7.56 3.69 -10.74
CA TYR A 42 6.37 4.54 -10.75
C TYR A 42 5.77 4.72 -12.15
N GLY A 43 6.62 4.77 -13.18
CA GLY A 43 6.20 4.85 -14.57
C GLY A 43 7.28 4.35 -15.54
N GLU A 44 6.89 4.14 -16.80
CA GLU A 44 7.78 3.59 -17.84
C GLU A 44 8.79 4.59 -18.41
N ASP A 45 8.52 5.90 -18.33
CA ASP A 45 9.48 6.91 -18.76
C ASP A 45 10.66 6.95 -17.77
N PRO A 46 11.94 6.99 -18.22
CA PRO A 46 13.11 7.02 -17.34
C PRO A 46 13.07 8.05 -16.21
N LYS A 47 12.38 9.19 -16.39
CA LYS A 47 12.23 10.20 -15.33
C LYS A 47 11.37 9.72 -14.14
N TYR A 48 10.66 8.60 -14.30
CA TYR A 48 9.80 7.97 -13.31
C TYR A 48 10.40 6.66 -12.76
N TYR A 49 11.70 6.41 -12.98
CA TYR A 49 12.41 5.26 -12.42
C TYR A 49 12.78 5.50 -10.96
N TRP A 50 11.75 5.63 -10.14
CA TRP A 50 11.81 5.62 -8.69
C TRP A 50 10.73 4.69 -8.16
N ILE A 51 10.94 4.20 -6.94
CA ILE A 51 10.07 3.23 -6.28
C ILE A 51 9.76 3.81 -4.91
N ASP A 52 8.48 4.12 -4.67
CA ASP A 52 8.02 4.64 -3.40
C ASP A 52 7.02 3.71 -2.73
N ASN A 53 6.79 3.98 -1.45
CA ASN A 53 5.97 3.18 -0.57
C ASN A 53 4.52 3.13 -1.07
N PHE A 54 3.84 4.28 -1.10
CA PHE A 54 2.40 4.26 -1.25
C PHE A 54 1.93 3.86 -2.65
N HIS A 55 2.68 4.13 -3.73
CA HIS A 55 2.29 3.60 -5.04
C HIS A 55 2.51 2.09 -5.15
N THR A 56 3.55 1.56 -4.50
CA THR A 56 3.73 0.11 -4.38
C THR A 56 2.56 -0.50 -3.62
N GLY A 57 2.13 0.12 -2.50
CA GLY A 57 0.94 -0.28 -1.76
C GLY A 57 -0.34 -0.24 -2.60
N TYR A 58 -0.56 0.81 -3.40
CA TYR A 58 -1.71 0.90 -4.32
C TYR A 58 -1.72 -0.23 -5.36
N ASN A 59 -0.56 -0.63 -5.88
CA ASN A 59 -0.45 -1.74 -6.81
C ASN A 59 -0.85 -3.05 -6.13
N LEU A 60 -0.38 -3.30 -4.91
CA LEU A 60 -0.73 -4.49 -4.11
C LEU A 60 -2.22 -4.55 -3.78
N ASP A 61 -2.78 -3.47 -3.24
CA ASP A 61 -4.21 -3.38 -2.93
C ASP A 61 -5.07 -3.63 -4.17
N SER A 62 -4.66 -3.06 -5.31
CA SER A 62 -5.36 -3.25 -6.59
C SER A 62 -5.26 -4.69 -7.08
N LEU A 63 -4.09 -5.30 -6.96
CA LEU A 63 -3.87 -6.67 -7.41
C LEU A 63 -4.66 -7.66 -6.55
N LYS A 64 -4.61 -7.54 -5.21
CA LYS A 64 -5.43 -8.36 -4.31
C LYS A 64 -6.92 -8.22 -4.61
N ARG A 65 -7.43 -6.98 -4.77
CA ARG A 65 -8.84 -6.75 -5.13
C ARG A 65 -9.23 -7.43 -6.44
N TYR A 66 -8.34 -7.44 -7.44
CA TYR A 66 -8.59 -8.18 -8.69
C TYR A 66 -8.66 -9.68 -8.44
N LEU A 67 -7.70 -10.27 -7.70
CA LEU A 67 -7.69 -11.69 -7.37
C LEU A 67 -8.97 -12.09 -6.60
N ASP A 68 -9.34 -11.34 -5.57
CA ASP A 68 -10.53 -11.58 -4.74
C ASP A 68 -11.86 -11.37 -5.52
N SER A 69 -11.83 -10.55 -6.57
CA SER A 69 -13.02 -10.28 -7.38
C SER A 69 -13.23 -11.34 -8.45
N THR A 70 -12.14 -11.80 -9.07
CA THR A 70 -12.15 -12.72 -10.22
C THR A 70 -12.05 -14.19 -9.82
N GLY A 71 -11.41 -14.50 -8.69
CA GLY A 71 -11.02 -15.86 -8.31
C GLY A 71 -9.90 -16.42 -9.20
N GLU A 72 -9.29 -15.60 -10.05
CA GLU A 72 -8.17 -16.02 -10.89
C GLU A 72 -6.87 -16.01 -10.08
N ASP A 73 -6.06 -17.06 -10.24
CA ASP A 73 -4.78 -17.19 -9.53
C ASP A 73 -3.55 -16.88 -10.38
N SER A 74 -3.70 -16.57 -11.68
CA SER A 74 -2.56 -16.40 -12.60
C SER A 74 -1.61 -15.28 -12.19
N PHE A 75 -2.08 -14.28 -11.44
CA PHE A 75 -1.26 -13.16 -10.95
C PHE A 75 -0.87 -13.27 -9.48
N ARG A 76 -1.25 -14.37 -8.79
CA ARG A 76 -0.91 -14.58 -7.38
C ARG A 76 0.61 -14.59 -7.11
N PRO A 77 1.47 -15.17 -7.97
CA PRO A 77 2.92 -15.08 -7.77
C PRO A 77 3.44 -13.63 -7.77
N HIS A 78 2.93 -12.77 -8.66
CA HIS A 78 3.30 -11.35 -8.71
C HIS A 78 2.88 -10.59 -7.44
N PHE A 79 1.69 -10.91 -6.93
CA PHE A 79 1.20 -10.36 -5.67
C PHE A 79 2.08 -10.75 -4.48
N GLN A 80 2.42 -12.05 -4.36
CA GLN A 80 3.27 -12.56 -3.28
C GLN A 80 4.67 -11.93 -3.32
N GLU A 81 5.26 -11.83 -4.51
CA GLU A 81 6.57 -11.22 -4.72
C GLU A 81 6.58 -9.73 -4.34
N GLY A 82 5.56 -8.99 -4.79
CA GLY A 82 5.42 -7.57 -4.49
C GLY A 82 5.15 -7.32 -3.00
N LEU A 83 4.35 -8.18 -2.35
CA LEU A 83 4.08 -8.06 -0.92
C LEU A 83 5.35 -8.31 -0.09
N ARG A 84 6.14 -9.32 -0.48
CA ARG A 84 7.45 -9.59 0.12
C ARG A 84 8.40 -8.40 -0.05
N TYR A 85 8.50 -7.83 -1.25
CA TYR A 85 9.30 -6.63 -1.48
C TYR A 85 8.83 -5.48 -0.58
N PHE A 86 7.51 -5.23 -0.52
CA PHE A 86 6.95 -4.11 0.21
C PHE A 86 7.31 -4.15 1.70
N ARG A 87 7.08 -5.30 2.36
CA ARG A 87 7.33 -5.47 3.79
C ARG A 87 8.82 -5.43 4.15
N GLU A 88 9.70 -5.92 3.27
CA GLU A 88 11.15 -5.99 3.53
C GLU A 88 11.87 -4.67 3.24
N VAL A 89 11.37 -3.89 2.28
CA VAL A 89 12.04 -2.69 1.79
C VAL A 89 11.50 -1.42 2.45
N PHE A 90 10.18 -1.30 2.59
CA PHE A 90 9.57 -0.04 3.01
C PHE A 90 9.35 0.10 4.51
N ILE A 91 9.52 -0.96 5.30
CA ILE A 91 9.30 -0.93 6.74
C ILE A 91 10.60 -1.30 7.47
N GLU A 92 11.08 -0.40 8.31
CA GLU A 92 12.23 -0.69 9.17
C GLU A 92 11.84 -1.64 10.31
N PRO A 93 12.80 -2.33 10.95
CA PRO A 93 12.50 -3.28 12.03
C PRO A 93 11.72 -2.70 13.21
N ASP A 94 11.82 -1.39 13.44
CA ASP A 94 11.09 -0.66 14.49
C ASP A 94 9.68 -0.20 14.06
N GLY A 95 9.24 -0.54 12.84
CA GLY A 95 7.97 -0.11 12.26
C GLY A 95 8.02 1.23 11.53
N LYS A 96 9.18 1.90 11.46
CA LYS A 96 9.29 3.17 10.73
C LYS A 96 9.08 2.96 9.23
N PRO A 97 8.12 3.67 8.60
CA PRO A 97 7.94 3.58 7.17
C PRO A 97 8.97 4.43 6.43
N ARG A 98 9.52 3.88 5.35
CA ARG A 98 10.36 4.60 4.38
C ARG A 98 9.50 5.20 3.29
N TYR A 99 9.95 6.33 2.76
CA TYR A 99 9.32 6.95 1.59
C TYR A 99 9.71 6.22 0.31
N TYR A 100 11.02 6.09 0.06
CA TYR A 100 11.58 5.44 -1.12
C TYR A 100 12.32 4.17 -0.72
N HIS A 101 12.51 3.27 -1.68
CA HIS A 101 13.21 2.01 -1.47
C HIS A 101 14.64 2.17 -0.92
N ASP A 102 15.31 3.26 -1.28
CA ASP A 102 16.70 3.58 -0.95
C ASP A 102 16.84 4.71 0.10
N LYS A 103 15.73 5.26 0.58
CA LYS A 103 15.74 6.42 1.48
C LYS A 103 14.55 6.46 2.43
N THR A 104 14.86 6.55 3.72
CA THR A 104 13.85 6.69 4.78
C THR A 104 13.21 8.08 4.81
N TYR A 105 14.01 9.15 4.75
CA TYR A 105 13.50 10.52 4.94
C TYR A 105 13.08 11.24 3.65
N PRO A 106 12.04 12.10 3.69
CA PRO A 106 11.20 12.38 4.86
C PRO A 106 10.30 11.19 5.20
N VAL A 107 10.08 10.92 6.49
CA VAL A 107 9.02 10.00 6.89
C VAL A 107 7.70 10.74 6.72
N ASP A 108 6.82 10.20 5.88
CA ASP A 108 5.61 10.85 5.41
C ASP A 108 4.37 10.12 5.90
N ILE A 109 3.36 10.89 6.33
CA ILE A 109 2.14 10.33 6.92
C ILE A 109 1.33 9.48 5.94
N GLN A 110 1.41 9.76 4.63
CA GLN A 110 0.78 8.95 3.60
C GLN A 110 1.48 7.60 3.45
N CYS A 111 2.81 7.56 3.55
CA CYS A 111 3.57 6.30 3.56
C CYS A 111 3.18 5.44 4.77
N ALA A 112 3.07 6.08 5.94
CA ALA A 112 2.60 5.39 7.14
C ALA A 112 1.17 4.85 6.98
N ALA A 113 0.23 5.69 6.52
CA ALA A 113 -1.15 5.31 6.33
C ALA A 113 -1.28 4.14 5.34
N GLN A 114 -0.64 4.25 4.17
CA GLN A 114 -0.73 3.21 3.15
C GLN A 114 -0.06 1.91 3.61
N ALA A 115 1.07 1.97 4.32
CA ALA A 115 1.70 0.79 4.88
C ALA A 115 0.79 0.06 5.88
N ILE A 116 0.18 0.79 6.83
CA ILE A 116 -0.77 0.21 7.78
C ILE A 116 -1.93 -0.45 7.03
N GLU A 117 -2.52 0.27 6.08
CA GLU A 117 -3.68 -0.21 5.32
C GLU A 117 -3.35 -1.45 4.47
N THR A 118 -2.33 -1.40 3.62
CA THR A 118 -1.96 -2.51 2.73
C THR A 118 -1.60 -3.76 3.54
N LEU A 119 -0.81 -3.62 4.60
CA LEU A 119 -0.43 -4.75 5.45
C LEU A 119 -1.64 -5.34 6.19
N ALA A 120 -2.52 -4.50 6.75
CA ALA A 120 -3.75 -4.99 7.37
C ALA A 120 -4.66 -5.67 6.34
N PHE A 121 -4.79 -5.10 5.14
CA PHE A 121 -5.62 -5.63 4.07
C PHE A 121 -5.12 -6.98 3.55
N CYS A 122 -3.80 -7.21 3.51
CA CYS A 122 -3.17 -8.44 3.04
C CYS A 122 -2.87 -9.47 4.16
N SER A 123 -3.34 -9.24 5.38
CA SER A 123 -3.07 -10.11 6.55
C SER A 123 -3.57 -11.55 6.42
N ASP A 124 -4.56 -11.79 5.57
CA ASP A 124 -5.09 -13.11 5.21
C ASP A 124 -4.17 -13.88 4.25
N GLU A 125 -3.25 -13.18 3.57
CA GLU A 125 -2.34 -13.75 2.57
C GLU A 125 -0.92 -13.98 3.12
N ASP A 126 -0.47 -13.16 4.07
CA ASP A 126 0.82 -13.32 4.75
C ASP A 126 0.64 -13.08 6.28
N PRO A 127 0.90 -14.09 7.13
CA PRO A 127 0.71 -13.98 8.58
C PRO A 127 1.57 -12.92 9.25
N PHE A 128 2.69 -12.50 8.64
CA PHE A 128 3.56 -11.46 9.18
C PHE A 128 2.97 -10.05 8.99
N CYS A 129 2.02 -9.87 8.07
CA CYS A 129 1.53 -8.54 7.72
C CYS A 129 0.75 -7.87 8.86
N LEU A 130 -0.04 -8.61 9.63
CA LEU A 130 -0.83 -8.01 10.71
C LEU A 130 0.05 -7.47 11.84
N GLU A 131 1.08 -8.24 12.23
CA GLU A 131 2.07 -7.80 13.23
C GLU A 131 2.82 -6.56 12.73
N LEU A 132 3.26 -6.57 11.46
CA LEU A 132 3.99 -5.45 10.89
C LEU A 132 3.12 -4.19 10.76
N SER A 133 1.86 -4.32 10.35
CA SER A 133 0.89 -3.22 10.33
C SER A 133 0.73 -2.58 11.71
N THR A 134 0.63 -3.41 12.75
CA THR A 134 0.55 -2.97 14.14
C THR A 134 1.80 -2.20 14.58
N LYS A 135 3.00 -2.67 14.20
CA LYS A 135 4.26 -1.96 14.46
C LYS A 135 4.31 -0.59 13.79
N VAL A 136 3.88 -0.50 12.53
CA VAL A 136 3.84 0.78 11.80
C VAL A 136 2.85 1.75 12.45
N ALA A 137 1.67 1.26 12.85
CA ALA A 137 0.67 2.08 13.53
C ALA A 137 1.21 2.62 14.87
N GLN A 138 1.82 1.77 15.69
CA GLN A 138 2.41 2.17 16.97
C GLN A 138 3.52 3.20 16.76
N TRP A 139 4.47 2.92 15.85
CA TRP A 139 5.55 3.86 15.53
C TRP A 139 4.99 5.22 15.09
N THR A 140 3.96 5.20 14.25
CA THR A 140 3.34 6.42 13.70
C THR A 140 2.63 7.22 14.77
N ILE A 141 1.91 6.58 15.70
CA ILE A 141 1.27 7.25 16.84
C ILE A 141 2.34 7.93 17.72
N ASP A 142 3.40 7.20 18.06
CA ASP A 142 4.44 7.69 18.96
C ASP A 142 5.26 8.84 18.35
N ASN A 143 5.44 8.84 17.03
CA ASN A 143 6.34 9.78 16.36
C ASN A 143 5.62 10.90 15.61
N LEU A 144 4.44 10.65 15.05
CA LEU A 144 3.75 11.58 14.15
C LEU A 144 2.41 12.09 14.67
N GLN A 145 1.85 11.54 15.76
CA GLN A 145 0.62 12.09 16.33
C GLN A 145 0.91 13.26 17.28
N ASP A 146 0.17 14.35 17.13
CA ASP A 146 0.14 15.45 18.10
C ASP A 146 -0.69 15.04 19.33
N ARG A 147 -0.43 15.68 20.48
CA ARG A 147 -1.22 15.48 21.70
C ARG A 147 -2.70 15.85 21.53
N LYS A 148 -3.04 16.67 20.53
CA LYS A 148 -4.41 17.00 20.14
C LYS A 148 -5.08 15.93 19.26
N GLY A 149 -4.36 14.86 18.91
CA GLY A 149 -4.87 13.71 18.18
C GLY A 149 -4.72 13.74 16.66
N TYR A 150 -4.34 14.87 16.06
CA TYR A 150 -4.06 14.96 14.62
C TYR A 150 -2.65 14.48 14.30
N PHE A 151 -2.41 14.08 13.06
CA PHE A 151 -1.09 13.62 12.60
C PHE A 151 -0.30 14.71 11.87
N TYR A 152 1.00 14.78 12.11
CA TYR A 152 1.92 15.64 11.38
C TYR A 152 2.10 15.16 9.95
N TYR A 153 2.33 16.07 9.01
CA TYR A 153 2.53 15.74 7.61
C TYR A 153 3.81 14.92 7.38
N ARG A 154 4.94 15.42 7.87
CA ARG A 154 6.26 14.83 7.61
C ARG A 154 7.20 15.00 8.78
N GLN A 155 8.08 14.03 8.94
CA GLN A 155 9.29 14.12 9.75
C GLN A 155 10.52 14.13 8.85
N TYR A 156 11.35 15.15 9.01
CA TYR A 156 12.70 15.26 8.48
C TYR A 156 13.69 14.87 9.59
N PRO A 157 15.00 14.69 9.28
CA PRO A 157 15.98 14.28 10.29
C PRO A 157 16.01 15.11 11.57
N LEU A 158 15.76 16.43 11.48
CA LEU A 158 15.86 17.36 12.62
C LEU A 158 14.54 18.09 12.95
N ILE A 159 13.56 18.10 12.04
CA ILE A 159 12.35 18.90 12.18
C ILE A 159 11.11 18.13 11.74
N LYS A 160 9.95 18.51 12.26
CA LYS A 160 8.65 17.97 11.85
C LYS A 160 7.83 19.07 11.19
N ALA A 161 7.30 18.80 9.99
CA ALA A 161 6.29 19.63 9.36
C ALA A 161 4.92 19.24 9.94
N LYS A 162 4.42 20.04 10.86
CA LYS A 162 3.25 19.70 11.70
C LYS A 162 1.89 20.05 11.11
N THR A 163 1.83 20.56 9.88
CA THR A 163 0.56 20.96 9.25
C THR A 163 -0.36 19.74 9.07
N PRO A 164 -1.59 19.74 9.60
CA PRO A 164 -2.53 18.63 9.46
C PRO A 164 -3.26 18.71 8.12
N TYR A 165 -2.69 18.12 7.07
CA TYR A 165 -3.40 18.02 5.78
C TYR A 165 -4.53 16.99 5.85
N ILE A 166 -5.72 17.38 5.38
CA ILE A 166 -6.92 16.54 5.45
C ILE A 166 -6.80 15.33 4.52
N HIS A 167 -6.63 15.55 3.21
CA HIS A 167 -6.67 14.49 2.20
C HIS A 167 -5.48 13.54 2.29
N TRP A 168 -4.26 14.06 2.09
CA TRP A 168 -3.01 13.28 2.11
C TRP A 168 -2.41 13.18 3.52
N GLY A 169 -3.24 12.93 4.53
CA GLY A 169 -2.79 12.85 5.91
C GLY A 169 -3.83 12.33 6.87
N GLN A 170 -4.75 13.19 7.31
CA GLN A 170 -5.70 12.80 8.36
C GLN A 170 -6.66 11.71 7.88
N ALA A 171 -7.31 11.92 6.74
CA ALA A 171 -8.35 11.01 6.25
C ALA A 171 -7.79 9.61 5.95
N THR A 172 -6.64 9.54 5.28
CA THR A 172 -5.97 8.28 4.96
C THR A 172 -5.45 7.58 6.22
N MET A 173 -4.89 8.32 7.18
CA MET A 173 -4.44 7.73 8.44
C MET A 173 -5.60 7.15 9.26
N PHE A 174 -6.71 7.88 9.40
CA PHE A 174 -7.87 7.35 10.15
C PHE A 174 -8.48 6.12 9.49
N LYS A 175 -8.57 6.11 8.15
CA LYS A 175 -8.98 4.92 7.39
C LYS A 175 -8.06 3.75 7.67
N ALA A 176 -6.74 3.95 7.61
CA ALA A 176 -5.77 2.90 7.84
C ALA A 176 -5.87 2.30 9.25
N LEU A 177 -5.98 3.15 10.28
CA LEU A 177 -6.16 2.70 11.67
C LEU A 177 -7.48 1.96 11.88
N ALA A 178 -8.58 2.41 11.26
CA ALA A 178 -9.85 1.71 11.30
C ALA A 178 -9.79 0.33 10.62
N THR A 179 -9.12 0.24 9.46
CA THR A 179 -8.88 -1.02 8.76
C THR A 179 -8.08 -1.99 9.62
N LEU A 180 -7.01 -1.51 10.28
CA LEU A 180 -6.21 -2.32 11.19
C LEU A 180 -7.04 -2.79 12.39
N LEU A 181 -7.79 -1.90 13.05
CA LEU A 181 -8.63 -2.26 14.19
C LEU A 181 -9.61 -3.38 13.82
N SER A 182 -10.29 -3.26 12.67
CA SER A 182 -11.23 -4.28 12.20
C SER A 182 -10.58 -5.65 11.98
N LYS A 183 -9.28 -5.70 11.66
CA LYS A 183 -8.53 -6.95 11.47
C LYS A 183 -8.01 -7.54 12.79
N LEU A 184 -7.81 -6.72 13.82
CA LEU A 184 -7.41 -7.18 15.15
C LEU A 184 -8.60 -7.75 15.93
N GLU A 185 -9.82 -7.32 15.61
CA GLU A 185 -11.07 -7.76 16.26
C GLU A 185 -11.75 -8.95 15.56
N SER A 186 -11.30 -9.33 14.37
CA SER A 186 -11.84 -10.45 13.56
C SER A 186 -11.22 -11.79 13.92
#